data_AF-A0A2G9RRN8-F1
#
_entry.id   AF-A0A2G9RRN8-F1
#
_cell.length_a   1.000
_cell.length_b   1.000
_cell.length_c   1.000
_cell.angle_alpha   90.00
_cell.angle_beta   90.00
_cell.angle_gamma   90.00
#
_symmetry.space_group_name_H-M   'P 1'
#
loop_
_entity.id
_entity.type
_entity.pdbx_description
1 polymer ?
#
loop_
_entity_poly.entity_id
_entity_poly.type
_entity_poly.pdbx_seq_one_letter_code
_entity_poly.pdbx_strand_id
1 'polypeptide(L)'
;MDKSGSMNAYEMRLAVESAGFKLSNTLHQLIITRYSEPDLSVNFDNFVCCLIRLETMFRFFQNMDTDKDGVINFTLFTWLQMTMFA
;
A
#
# COMPACT_ATOMS: atom_id res chain seq x y z
N MET A 1 5.68 5.57 -19.29
CA MET A 1 4.23 5.85 -19.41
C MET A 1 3.82 5.66 -20.85
N ASP A 2 3.06 4.60 -21.09
CA ASP A 2 2.61 4.16 -22.42
C ASP A 2 1.31 4.83 -22.91
N LYS A 3 0.68 5.67 -22.08
CA LYS A 3 -0.60 6.37 -22.35
C LYS A 3 -1.78 5.42 -22.59
N SER A 4 -1.73 4.19 -22.07
CA SER A 4 -2.80 3.19 -22.17
C SER A 4 -4.06 3.54 -21.39
N GLY A 5 -3.97 4.43 -20.38
CA GLY A 5 -5.08 4.75 -19.48
C GLY A 5 -5.19 3.82 -18.26
N SER A 6 -4.31 2.82 -18.17
CA SER A 6 -4.08 1.99 -16.99
C SER A 6 -2.57 1.92 -16.70
N MET A 7 -2.18 1.30 -15.59
CA MET A 7 -0.77 1.08 -15.27
C MET A 7 -0.45 -0.39 -15.28
N ASN A 8 0.66 -0.76 -15.90
CA ASN A 8 1.24 -2.09 -15.68
C ASN A 8 2.03 -2.15 -14.36
N ALA A 9 2.49 -3.33 -13.99
CA ALA A 9 3.28 -3.57 -12.78
C ALA A 9 4.50 -2.64 -12.60
N TYR A 10 5.20 -2.31 -13.70
CA TYR A 10 6.37 -1.44 -13.67
C TYR A 10 5.97 0.02 -13.43
N GLU A 11 4.93 0.50 -14.12
CA GLU A 11 4.40 1.85 -13.94
C GLU A 11 3.81 2.05 -12.54
N MET A 12 3.10 1.04 -12.02
CA MET A 12 2.59 1.02 -10.65
C MET A 12 3.72 1.19 -9.63
N ARG A 13 4.83 0.46 -9.81
CA ARG A 13 6.01 0.59 -8.94
C ARG A 13 6.57 2.00 -8.96
N LEU A 14 6.79 2.57 -10.15
CA LEU A 14 7.30 3.93 -10.29
C LEU A 14 6.35 4.97 -9.69
N ALA A 15 5.03 4.78 -9.83
CA ALA A 15 4.02 5.66 -9.27
C ALA A 15 4.03 5.65 -7.74
N VAL A 16 4.14 4.47 -7.12
CA VAL A 16 4.25 4.31 -5.66
C VAL A 16 5.54 4.94 -5.13
N GLU A 17 6.67 4.74 -5.81
CA GLU A 17 7.95 5.38 -5.45
C GLU A 17 7.87 6.91 -5.58
N SER A 18 7.24 7.42 -6.66
CA SER A 18 7.04 8.85 -6.90
C SER A 18 6.09 9.50 -5.90
N ALA A 19 5.13 8.75 -5.35
CA ALA A 19 4.26 9.18 -4.26
C ALA A 19 4.99 9.22 -2.90
N GLY A 20 6.27 8.83 -2.84
CA GLY A 20 7.12 8.94 -1.64
C GLY A 20 7.25 7.65 -0.83
N PHE A 21 6.66 6.54 -1.29
CA PHE A 21 6.76 5.26 -0.59
C PHE A 21 8.01 4.48 -1.02
N LYS A 22 8.84 4.10 -0.05
CA LYS A 22 9.98 3.20 -0.26
C LYS A 22 9.61 1.80 0.24
N LEU A 23 9.28 0.91 -0.69
CA LEU A 23 8.85 -0.44 -0.36
C LEU A 23 9.87 -1.48 -0.84
N SER A 24 9.88 -2.64 -0.19
CA SER A 24 10.66 -3.78 -0.67
C SER A 24 10.04 -4.37 -1.94
N ASN A 25 10.84 -5.09 -2.75
CA ASN A 25 10.32 -5.77 -3.94
C ASN A 25 9.14 -6.71 -3.61
N THR A 26 9.18 -7.38 -2.46
CA THR A 26 8.11 -8.27 -1.99
C THR A 26 6.81 -7.51 -1.72
N LEU A 27 6.89 -6.31 -1.12
CA LEU A 27 5.71 -5.47 -0.90
C LEU A 27 5.15 -4.94 -2.22
N HIS A 28 5.99 -4.58 -3.18
CA HIS A 28 5.53 -4.23 -4.52
C HIS A 28 4.76 -5.38 -5.18
N GLN A 29 5.27 -6.62 -5.10
CA GLN A 29 4.58 -7.79 -5.62
C GLN A 29 3.22 -8.02 -4.95
N LEU A 30 3.13 -7.86 -3.62
CA LEU A 30 1.87 -7.99 -2.90
C LEU A 30 0.85 -6.92 -3.31
N ILE A 31 1.30 -5.67 -3.47
CA ILE A 31 0.46 -4.56 -3.95
C ILE A 31 -0.06 -4.86 -5.35
N ILE A 32 0.83 -5.24 -6.27
CA ILE A 32 0.43 -5.56 -7.65
C ILE A 32 -0.60 -6.68 -7.65
N THR A 33 -0.33 -7.81 -6.99
CA THR A 33 -1.25 -8.94 -6.89
C THR A 33 -2.61 -8.57 -6.29
N ARG A 34 -2.67 -7.62 -5.36
CA ARG A 34 -3.89 -7.24 -4.67
C ARG A 34 -4.76 -6.25 -5.46
N TYR A 35 -4.14 -5.38 -6.25
CA TYR A 35 -4.80 -4.24 -6.89
C TYR A 35 -4.83 -4.32 -8.43
N SER A 36 -4.19 -5.33 -9.03
CA SER A 36 -4.30 -5.59 -10.46
C SER A 36 -5.63 -6.24 -10.82
N GLU A 37 -6.13 -5.90 -12.00
CA GLU A 37 -7.22 -6.57 -12.68
C GLU A 37 -6.75 -7.90 -13.30
N PRO A 38 -7.66 -8.76 -13.81
CA PRO A 38 -7.29 -10.04 -14.43
C PRO A 38 -6.32 -9.91 -15.62
N ASP A 39 -6.28 -8.75 -16.28
CA ASP A 39 -5.36 -8.44 -17.37
C ASP A 39 -3.99 -7.90 -16.90
N LEU A 40 -3.73 -7.94 -15.59
CA LEU A 40 -2.52 -7.45 -14.90
C LEU A 40 -2.34 -5.92 -14.98
N SER A 41 -3.36 -5.18 -15.42
CA SER A 41 -3.36 -3.72 -15.35
C SER A 41 -3.94 -3.23 -14.03
N VAL A 42 -3.54 -2.04 -13.62
CA VAL A 42 -4.07 -1.33 -12.44
C VAL A 42 -4.76 -0.08 -12.96
N ASN A 43 -6.08 0.00 -12.78
CA ASN A 43 -6.84 1.19 -13.10
C ASN A 43 -6.64 2.29 -12.03
N PHE A 44 -7.15 3.49 -12.32
CA PHE A 44 -6.98 4.64 -11.43
C PHE A 44 -7.62 4.41 -10.05
N ASP A 45 -8.81 3.82 -9.99
CA ASP A 45 -9.53 3.60 -8.73
C ASP A 45 -8.77 2.64 -7.80
N ASN A 46 -8.24 1.54 -8.34
CA ASN A 46 -7.43 0.59 -7.58
C ASN A 46 -6.09 1.22 -7.14
N PHE A 47 -5.49 2.07 -7.96
CA PHE A 47 -4.28 2.81 -7.59
C PHE A 47 -4.52 3.77 -6.43
N VAL A 48 -5.57 4.59 -6.51
CA VAL A 48 -5.93 5.53 -5.44
C VAL A 48 -6.29 4.78 -4.16
N CYS A 49 -7.06 3.70 -4.26
CA CYS A 49 -7.38 2.83 -3.12
C CYS A 49 -6.11 2.25 -2.48
N CYS A 50 -5.16 1.80 -3.30
CA CYS A 50 -3.86 1.33 -2.81
C CYS A 50 -3.09 2.41 -2.06
N LEU A 51 -2.99 3.62 -2.61
CA LEU A 51 -2.25 4.70 -1.97
C LEU A 51 -2.87 5.14 -0.65
N ILE A 52 -4.21 5.30 -0.61
CA ILE A 52 -4.93 5.66 0.61
C ILE A 52 -4.68 4.60 1.68
N ARG A 53 -4.84 3.31 1.34
CA ARG A 53 -4.62 2.23 2.30
C ARG A 53 -3.17 2.19 2.79
N LEU A 54 -2.20 2.40 1.90
CA LEU A 54 -0.79 2.43 2.27
C LEU A 54 -0.51 3.60 3.21
N GLU A 55 -0.96 4.81 2.88
CA GLU A 55 -0.82 6.00 3.73
C GLU A 55 -1.44 5.78 5.11
N THR A 56 -2.67 5.27 5.17
CA THR A 56 -3.35 4.95 6.43
C THR A 56 -2.53 4.01 7.28
N MET A 57 -2.03 2.91 6.70
CA MET A 57 -1.23 1.92 7.45
C MET A 57 0.09 2.50 7.97
N PHE A 58 0.79 3.32 7.16
CA PHE A 58 2.00 4.00 7.62
C PHE A 58 1.70 4.99 8.76
N ARG A 59 0.65 5.79 8.65
CA ARG A 59 0.24 6.74 9.70
C ARG A 59 -0.14 6.02 11.00
N PHE A 60 -0.91 4.93 10.91
CA PHE A 60 -1.26 4.12 12.08
C PHE A 60 -0.02 3.55 12.76
N PHE A 61 0.90 2.96 11.98
CA PHE A 61 2.16 2.44 12.50
C PHE A 61 2.96 3.53 13.22
N GLN A 62 3.18 4.68 12.58
CA GLN A 62 3.95 5.80 13.14
C GLN A 62 3.32 6.40 14.39
N ASN A 63 1.98 6.43 14.48
CA ASN A 63 1.29 6.93 15.67
C ASN A 63 1.39 5.97 16.87
N MET A 64 1.56 4.66 16.60
CA MET A 64 1.68 3.62 17.63
C MET A 64 3.14 3.37 18.05
N ASP A 65 4.08 3.49 17.12
CA ASP A 65 5.54 3.37 17.34
C ASP A 65 6.11 4.63 18.01
N THR A 66 5.73 4.83 19.28
CA THR A 66 6.08 6.05 20.02
C THR A 66 7.57 6.17 20.37
N ASP A 67 8.27 5.04 20.48
CA ASP A 67 9.70 4.92 20.76
C ASP A 67 10.57 4.80 19.51
N LYS A 68 9.97 4.62 18.33
CA LYS A 68 10.63 4.63 17.01
C LYS A 68 11.63 3.49 16.82
N ASP A 69 11.36 2.34 17.42
CA ASP A 69 12.19 1.15 17.27
C ASP A 69 11.77 0.29 16.06
N GLY A 70 10.67 0.67 15.40
CA GLY A 70 10.12 -0.05 14.25
C GLY A 70 9.34 -1.31 14.64
N VAL A 71 8.92 -1.42 15.90
CA VAL A 71 8.16 -2.55 16.44
C VAL A 71 6.95 -2.02 17.22
N ILE A 72 5.79 -2.62 16.98
CA ILE A 72 4.56 -2.26 17.70
C ILE A 72 3.88 -3.52 18.21
N ASN A 73 3.34 -3.43 19.43
CA ASN A 73 2.66 -4.54 20.10
C ASN A 73 1.14 -4.29 20.13
N PHE A 74 0.38 -5.31 19.74
CA PHE A 74 -1.08 -5.24 19.70
C PHE A 74 -1.72 -6.33 20.55
N THR A 75 -2.85 -5.98 21.17
CA THR A 75 -3.84 -6.98 21.58
C THR A 75 -4.63 -7.44 20.36
N LEU A 76 -5.23 -8.63 20.42
CA LEU A 76 -6.10 -9.14 19.34
C LEU A 76 -7.21 -8.14 18.98
N PHE A 77 -7.82 -7.50 19.98
CA PHE A 77 -8.87 -6.51 19.77
C PHE A 77 -8.36 -5.30 18.97
N THR A 78 -7.22 -4.72 19.39
CA THR A 78 -6.61 -3.58 18.68
C THR A 78 -6.24 -3.95 17.24
N TRP A 79 -5.67 -5.15 17.04
CA TRP A 79 -5.32 -5.65 15.71
C TRP A 79 -6.55 -5.78 14.79
N LEU A 80 -7.65 -6.36 15.29
CA LEU A 80 -8.89 -6.48 14.54
C LEU A 80 -9.50 -5.11 14.22
N GLN A 81 -9.50 -4.18 15.18
CA GLN A 81 -9.99 -2.82 14.96
C GLN A 81 -9.23 -2.12 13.83
N MET A 82 -7.89 -2.22 13.81
CA MET A 82 -7.09 -1.61 12.75
C MET A 82 -7.26 -2.29 11.39
N THR A 83 -7.36 -3.61 11.33
CA THR A 83 -7.37 -4.30 10.03
C THR A 83 -8.74 -4.31 9.34
N MET A 84 -9.82 -4.21 10.12
CA MET A 84 -11.20 -4.32 9.62
C MET A 84 -11.95 -2.98 9.52
N PHE A 85 -11.59 -1.98 10.34
CA PHE A 85 -12.31 -0.70 10.40
C PHE A 85 -11.49 0.51 9.93
N ALA A 86 -10.16 0.40 9.82
CA ALA A 86 -9.30 1.50 9.37
C ALA A 86 -9.11 1.53 7.85
#